data_AF-A0A2W5FB00-F1
#
_entry.id   AF-A0A2W5FB00-F1
#
_cell.length_a   1.000
_cell.length_b   1.000
_cell.length_c   1.000
_cell.angle_alpha   90.00
_cell.angle_beta   90.00
_cell.angle_gamma   90.00
#
_symmetry.space_group_name_H-M   'P 1'
#
loop_
_entity.id
_entity.type
_entity.pdbx_description
1 polymer ?
#
loop_
_entity_poly.entity_id
_entity_poly.type
_entity_poly.pdbx_seq_one_letter_code
_entity_poly.pdbx_strand_id
1 'polypeptide(L)'
;MKKISLIVLLSTFSCVSLLAQDQQEYQKKINEAWKLYESKDYLKSAQTYSAAFTYMGKGLTPDRYNAACSWSLANVKDSAFSELFKITQKGTYDDVDHLTTDTDLSALHSDKRWNDVVALAKANKEKTEQNIDKPLAKTLDSIYNEDQLYRLQLDTIEKKYGRNAKQIRDQWKIIG
;
A
#
# COMPACT_ATOMS: atom_id res chain seq x y z
N MET A 1 22.26 -40.26 20.78
CA MET A 1 22.12 -39.41 19.58
C MET A 1 20.75 -39.53 18.91
N LYS A 2 20.30 -40.72 18.44
CA LYS A 2 18.97 -40.89 17.80
C LYS A 2 17.76 -40.39 18.61
N LYS A 3 17.73 -40.61 19.94
CA LYS A 3 16.65 -40.09 20.82
C LYS A 3 16.69 -38.57 20.99
N ILE A 4 17.88 -37.95 20.99
CA ILE A 4 18.04 -36.49 21.05
C ILE A 4 17.62 -35.87 19.71
N SER A 5 18.01 -36.49 18.58
CA SER A 5 17.55 -36.07 17.25
C SER A 5 16.03 -36.17 17.09
N LEU A 6 15.38 -37.20 17.65
CA LEU A 6 13.92 -37.34 17.61
C LEU A 6 13.19 -36.27 18.44
N ILE A 7 13.72 -35.91 19.62
CA ILE A 7 13.16 -34.85 20.47
C ILE A 7 13.31 -33.47 19.82
N VAL A 8 14.46 -33.20 19.18
CA VAL A 8 14.69 -31.96 18.42
C VAL A 8 13.77 -31.86 17.19
N LEU A 9 13.48 -32.98 16.53
CA LEU A 9 12.54 -33.00 15.40
C LEU A 9 11.09 -32.76 15.84
N LEU A 10 10.70 -33.29 17.01
CA LEU A 10 9.34 -33.12 17.55
C LEU A 10 9.09 -31.70 18.10
N SER A 11 10.09 -31.07 18.70
CA SER A 11 9.97 -29.70 19.21
C SER A 11 9.91 -28.67 18.08
N THR A 12 10.67 -28.86 17.00
CA THR A 12 10.63 -27.99 15.82
C THR A 12 9.28 -28.05 15.10
N PHE A 13 8.67 -29.24 15.00
CA PHE A 13 7.33 -29.40 14.41
C PHE A 13 6.22 -28.67 15.19
N SER A 14 6.34 -28.64 16.53
CA SER A 14 5.37 -27.96 17.40
C SER A 14 5.42 -26.43 17.25
N CYS A 15 6.62 -25.85 17.08
CA CYS A 15 6.78 -24.40 16.86
C CYS A 15 6.21 -23.93 15.51
N VAL A 16 6.37 -24.71 14.44
CA VAL A 16 5.83 -24.35 13.11
C VAL A 16 4.30 -24.30 13.12
N SER A 17 3.66 -25.17 13.91
CA SER A 17 2.20 -25.22 14.03
C SER A 17 1.61 -23.98 14.74
N LEU A 18 2.32 -23.43 15.73
CA LEU A 18 1.89 -22.20 16.43
C LEU A 18 1.98 -20.96 15.54
N LEU A 19 3.09 -20.80 14.81
CA LEU A 19 3.28 -19.68 13.88
C LEU A 19 2.23 -19.67 12.76
N ALA A 20 1.83 -20.85 12.28
CA ALA A 20 0.78 -20.98 11.26
C ALA A 20 -0.60 -20.54 11.79
N GLN A 21 -0.92 -20.84 13.05
CA GLN A 21 -2.19 -20.44 13.67
C GLN A 21 -2.29 -18.92 13.85
N ASP A 22 -1.21 -18.29 14.33
CA ASP A 22 -1.16 -16.83 14.48
C ASP A 22 -1.32 -16.11 13.15
N GLN A 23 -0.69 -16.61 12.09
CA GLN A 23 -0.86 -16.04 10.76
C GLN A 23 -2.29 -16.22 10.22
N GLN A 24 -2.94 -17.34 10.50
CA GLN A 24 -4.33 -17.56 10.09
C GLN A 24 -5.29 -16.62 10.81
N GLU A 25 -5.16 -16.46 12.13
CA GLU A 25 -6.01 -15.53 12.90
C GLU A 25 -5.74 -14.07 12.54
N TYR A 26 -4.48 -13.71 12.27
CA TYR A 26 -4.12 -12.41 11.70
C TYR A 26 -4.92 -12.13 10.42
N GLN A 27 -4.83 -13.01 9.42
CA GLN A 27 -5.48 -12.80 8.12
C GLN A 27 -7.00 -12.73 8.23
N LYS A 28 -7.59 -13.55 9.10
CA LYS A 28 -9.02 -13.50 9.40
C LYS A 28 -9.44 -12.14 9.97
N LYS A 29 -8.66 -11.59 10.91
CA LYS A 29 -8.91 -10.27 11.48
C LYS A 29 -8.70 -9.13 10.49
N ILE A 30 -7.70 -9.21 9.61
CA ILE A 30 -7.51 -8.25 8.52
C ILE A 30 -8.74 -8.22 7.60
N ASN A 31 -9.23 -9.39 7.19
CA ASN A 31 -10.43 -9.49 6.33
C ASN A 31 -11.70 -8.97 7.03
N GLU A 32 -11.84 -9.22 8.34
CA GLU A 32 -12.94 -8.69 9.14
C GLU A 32 -12.87 -7.17 9.25
N ALA A 33 -11.69 -6.61 9.53
CA ALA A 33 -11.45 -5.18 9.61
C ALA A 33 -11.77 -4.48 8.28
N TRP A 34 -11.38 -5.08 7.16
CA TRP A 34 -11.70 -4.55 5.83
C TRP A 34 -13.20 -4.52 5.56
N LYS A 35 -13.94 -5.59 5.89
CA LYS A 35 -15.41 -5.60 5.75
C LYS A 35 -16.09 -4.52 6.60
N LEU A 36 -15.56 -4.26 7.80
CA LEU A 36 -16.03 -3.19 8.67
C LEU A 36 -15.71 -1.81 8.09
N TYR A 37 -14.56 -1.65 7.44
CA TYR A 37 -14.20 -0.43 6.73
C TYR A 37 -15.16 -0.18 5.56
N GLU A 38 -15.44 -1.21 4.73
CA GLU A 38 -16.37 -1.13 3.60
C GLU A 38 -17.80 -0.78 4.04
N SER A 39 -18.21 -1.26 5.22
CA SER A 39 -19.50 -0.91 5.82
C SER A 39 -19.52 0.44 6.55
N LYS A 40 -18.40 1.18 6.52
CA LYS A 40 -18.19 2.48 7.17
C LYS A 40 -18.22 2.45 8.70
N ASP A 41 -18.08 1.27 9.30
CA ASP A 41 -17.89 1.13 10.74
C ASP A 41 -16.40 1.32 11.09
N TYR A 42 -15.90 2.52 10.83
CA TYR A 42 -14.47 2.83 10.86
C TYR A 42 -13.83 2.62 12.23
N LEU A 43 -14.56 2.92 13.31
CA LEU A 43 -14.06 2.69 14.67
C LEU A 43 -13.86 1.20 14.94
N LYS A 44 -14.84 0.34 14.61
CA LYS A 44 -14.68 -1.11 14.80
C LYS A 44 -13.65 -1.68 13.84
N SER A 45 -13.57 -1.16 12.60
CA SER A 45 -12.51 -1.54 11.66
C SER A 45 -11.13 -1.29 12.26
N ALA A 46 -10.88 -0.07 12.76
CA ALA A 46 -9.59 0.30 13.33
C ALA A 46 -9.23 -0.51 14.58
N GLN A 47 -10.22 -0.79 15.45
CA GLN A 47 -10.04 -1.68 16.60
C GLN A 47 -9.74 -3.12 16.17
N THR A 48 -10.38 -3.61 15.11
CA THR A 48 -10.16 -4.97 14.59
C THR A 48 -8.79 -5.11 13.94
N TYR A 49 -8.32 -4.10 13.20
CA TYR A 49 -6.92 -4.03 12.76
C TYR A 49 -5.94 -4.05 13.93
N SER A 50 -6.20 -3.25 14.98
CA SER A 50 -5.35 -3.19 16.17
C SER A 50 -5.27 -4.56 16.87
N ALA A 51 -6.39 -5.29 16.92
CA ALA A 51 -6.44 -6.66 17.42
C ALA A 51 -5.67 -7.64 16.51
N ALA A 52 -5.73 -7.48 15.19
CA ALA A 52 -4.94 -8.32 14.27
C ALA A 52 -3.43 -8.22 14.59
N PHE A 53 -2.93 -7.03 14.90
CA PHE A 53 -1.51 -6.81 15.15
C PHE A 53 -0.97 -7.51 16.40
N THR A 54 -1.82 -8.05 17.29
CA THR A 54 -1.36 -8.85 18.45
C THR A 54 -0.87 -10.24 18.04
N TYR A 55 -1.34 -10.78 16.90
CA TYR A 55 -0.95 -12.11 16.41
C TYR A 55 0.37 -12.11 15.64
N MET A 56 0.68 -11.04 14.93
CA MET A 56 1.94 -10.94 14.15
C MET A 56 2.92 -9.89 14.68
N GLY A 57 2.63 -9.25 15.83
CA GLY A 57 3.44 -8.26 16.56
C GLY A 57 3.70 -6.95 15.79
N LYS A 58 4.20 -7.06 14.56
CA LYS A 58 4.61 -5.95 13.70
C LYS A 58 3.62 -5.61 12.60
N GLY A 59 2.66 -6.46 12.24
CA GLY A 59 1.68 -6.20 11.16
C GLY A 59 2.36 -5.90 9.80
N LEU A 60 1.65 -6.07 8.70
CA LEU A 60 2.17 -5.67 7.39
C LEU A 60 1.97 -4.16 7.19
N THR A 61 2.85 -3.54 6.41
CA THR A 61 2.77 -2.11 6.08
C THR A 61 1.41 -1.71 5.50
N PRO A 62 0.83 -2.44 4.51
CA PRO A 62 -0.49 -2.12 3.99
C PRO A 62 -1.60 -2.19 5.06
N ASP A 63 -1.55 -3.20 5.93
CA ASP A 63 -2.55 -3.37 6.98
C ASP A 63 -2.49 -2.24 8.03
N ARG A 64 -1.28 -1.79 8.39
CA ARG A 64 -1.11 -0.62 9.27
C ARG A 64 -1.54 0.67 8.62
N TYR A 65 -1.31 0.83 7.32
CA TYR A 65 -1.82 1.97 6.58
C TYR A 65 -3.35 2.00 6.61
N ASN A 66 -4.01 0.89 6.28
CA ASN A 66 -5.47 0.78 6.37
C ASN A 66 -6.02 0.99 7.79
N ALA A 67 -5.27 0.55 8.81
CA ALA A 67 -5.60 0.86 10.21
C ALA A 67 -5.53 2.36 10.50
N ALA A 68 -4.51 3.06 9.97
CA ALA A 68 -4.41 4.51 10.10
C ALA A 68 -5.58 5.23 9.43
N CYS A 69 -5.95 4.83 8.21
CA CYS A 69 -7.13 5.36 7.51
C CYS A 69 -8.40 5.16 8.33
N SER A 70 -8.61 3.94 8.85
CA SER A 70 -9.76 3.62 9.70
C SER A 70 -9.80 4.46 10.98
N TRP A 71 -8.65 4.66 11.65
CA TRP A 71 -8.56 5.53 12.84
C TRP A 71 -8.81 7.00 12.49
N SER A 72 -8.31 7.48 11.36
CA SER A 72 -8.50 8.85 10.88
C SER A 72 -9.98 9.13 10.56
N LEU A 73 -10.64 8.24 9.83
CA LEU A 73 -12.07 8.31 9.53
C LEU A 73 -12.95 8.20 10.79
N ALA A 74 -12.47 7.50 11.82
CA ALA A 74 -13.10 7.47 13.15
C ALA A 74 -12.77 8.71 14.00
N ASN A 75 -12.03 9.70 13.46
CA ASN A 75 -11.56 10.92 14.12
C ASN A 75 -10.69 10.67 15.37
N VAL A 76 -9.98 9.54 15.42
CA VAL A 76 -9.04 9.18 16.50
C VAL A 76 -7.61 9.43 16.02
N LYS A 77 -7.23 10.72 15.96
CA LYS A 77 -5.98 11.17 15.33
C LYS A 77 -4.72 10.55 15.95
N ASP A 78 -4.68 10.38 17.26
CA ASP A 78 -3.50 9.85 17.96
C ASP A 78 -3.19 8.41 17.55
N SER A 79 -4.21 7.56 17.45
CA SER A 79 -4.06 6.19 16.97
C SER A 79 -3.68 6.16 15.49
N ALA A 80 -4.27 7.02 14.66
CA ALA A 80 -3.92 7.12 13.25
C ALA A 80 -2.43 7.48 13.06
N PHE A 81 -1.96 8.51 13.77
CA PHE A 81 -0.55 8.89 13.75
C PHE A 81 0.36 7.80 14.31
N SER A 82 -0.06 7.08 15.36
CA SER A 82 0.71 5.94 15.89
C SER A 82 0.99 4.90 14.80
N GLU A 83 -0.02 4.57 13.99
CA GLU A 83 0.14 3.61 12.89
C GLU A 83 1.00 4.15 11.74
N LEU A 84 0.79 5.41 11.34
CA LEU A 84 1.60 6.06 10.30
C LEU A 84 3.09 6.16 10.69
N PHE A 85 3.39 6.50 11.94
CA PHE A 85 4.77 6.54 12.42
C PHE A 85 5.39 5.14 12.46
N LYS A 86 4.64 4.09 12.82
CA LYS A 86 5.17 2.71 12.83
C LYS A 86 5.64 2.26 11.44
N ILE A 87 4.98 2.67 10.37
CA ILE A 87 5.35 2.27 9.00
C ILE A 87 6.41 3.18 8.37
N THR A 88 6.39 4.48 8.70
CA THR A 88 7.36 5.44 8.16
C THR A 88 8.70 5.40 8.91
N GLN A 89 8.72 5.27 10.24
CA GLN A 89 9.98 5.21 11.01
C GLN A 89 10.77 3.92 10.78
N LYS A 90 10.10 2.81 10.40
CA LYS A 90 10.77 1.55 10.06
C LYS A 90 11.43 1.57 8.69
N GLY A 91 11.22 2.61 7.90
CA GLY A 91 11.79 2.74 6.55
C GLY A 91 11.06 1.94 5.48
N THR A 92 9.84 1.47 5.75
CA THR A 92 9.11 0.53 4.86
C THR A 92 7.99 1.15 4.04
N TYR A 93 7.63 2.41 4.32
CA TYR A 93 6.58 3.11 3.57
C TYR A 93 7.15 4.37 2.94
N ASP A 94 7.08 4.45 1.62
CA ASP A 94 7.67 5.49 0.77
C ASP A 94 6.69 6.08 -0.27
N ASP A 95 5.43 5.63 -0.29
CA ASP A 95 4.41 6.14 -1.20
C ASP A 95 3.85 7.50 -0.74
N VAL A 96 4.63 8.56 -0.98
CA VAL A 96 4.27 9.94 -0.59
C VAL A 96 3.01 10.42 -1.32
N ASP A 97 2.81 9.99 -2.57
CA ASP A 97 1.70 10.46 -3.39
C ASP A 97 0.39 9.88 -2.86
N HIS A 98 0.37 8.58 -2.54
CA HIS A 98 -0.77 7.97 -1.86
C HIS A 98 -1.04 8.63 -0.49
N LEU A 99 -0.03 8.75 0.37
CA LEU A 99 -0.18 9.36 1.70
C LEU A 99 -0.80 10.76 1.65
N THR A 100 -0.40 11.59 0.69
CA THR A 100 -0.81 13.00 0.64
C THR A 100 -2.10 13.26 -0.11
N THR A 101 -2.57 12.30 -0.90
CA THR A 101 -3.81 12.42 -1.69
C THR A 101 -4.97 11.57 -1.15
N ASP A 102 -4.69 10.61 -0.27
CA ASP A 102 -5.69 9.77 0.37
C ASP A 102 -6.66 10.60 1.23
N THR A 103 -7.93 10.62 0.82
CA THR A 103 -8.97 11.40 1.49
C THR A 103 -9.31 10.89 2.89
N ASP A 104 -9.00 9.62 3.19
CA ASP A 104 -9.24 9.05 4.52
C ASP A 104 -8.37 9.70 5.59
N LEU A 105 -7.22 10.26 5.19
CA LEU A 105 -6.27 10.93 6.07
C LEU A 105 -6.48 12.45 6.14
N SER A 106 -7.46 12.98 5.42
CA SER A 106 -7.73 14.44 5.35
C SER A 106 -7.91 15.10 6.72
N ALA A 107 -8.50 14.40 7.69
CA ALA A 107 -8.68 14.89 9.07
C ALA A 107 -7.35 15.11 9.81
N LEU A 108 -6.25 14.52 9.34
CA LEU A 108 -4.92 14.63 9.92
C LEU A 108 -4.12 15.80 9.34
N HIS A 109 -4.45 16.31 8.15
CA HIS A 109 -3.61 17.26 7.41
C HIS A 109 -3.35 18.58 8.16
N SER A 110 -4.27 19.00 9.03
CA SER A 110 -4.12 20.21 9.84
C SER A 110 -3.35 20.00 11.14
N ASP A 111 -3.04 18.75 11.52
CA ASP A 111 -2.28 18.43 12.73
C ASP A 111 -0.79 18.61 12.46
N LYS A 112 -0.06 19.20 13.42
CA LYS A 112 1.39 19.46 13.29
C LYS A 112 2.21 18.20 12.96
N ARG A 113 1.78 17.03 13.44
CA ARG A 113 2.45 15.73 13.24
C ARG A 113 2.37 15.26 11.78
N TRP A 114 1.45 15.81 11.00
CA TRP A 114 1.29 15.48 9.58
C TRP A 114 2.59 15.72 8.81
N ASN A 115 3.19 16.91 9.01
CA ASN A 115 4.43 17.28 8.34
C ASN A 115 5.57 16.31 8.70
N ASP A 116 5.61 15.83 9.94
CA ASP A 116 6.63 14.88 10.41
C ASP A 116 6.48 13.51 9.72
N VAL A 117 5.27 12.98 9.61
CA VAL A 117 5.01 11.71 8.90
C VAL A 117 5.36 11.83 7.42
N VAL A 118 4.94 12.91 6.77
CA VAL A 118 5.23 13.14 5.35
C VAL A 118 6.73 13.28 5.11
N ALA A 119 7.46 13.94 6.01
CA ALA A 119 8.92 14.05 5.92
C ALA A 119 9.60 12.68 6.02
N LEU A 120 9.14 11.81 6.93
CA LEU A 120 9.66 10.44 7.05
C LEU A 120 9.37 9.60 5.80
N ALA A 121 8.17 9.68 5.23
CA ALA A 121 7.83 8.99 3.99
C ALA A 121 8.70 9.47 2.81
N LYS A 122 8.96 10.78 2.70
CA LYS A 122 9.87 11.36 1.71
C LYS A 122 11.30 10.85 1.87
N ALA A 123 11.82 10.83 3.09
CA ALA A 123 13.15 10.29 3.36
C ALA A 123 13.26 8.79 3.00
N ASN A 124 12.20 8.01 3.22
CA ASN A 124 12.14 6.62 2.79
C ASN A 124 12.16 6.49 1.26
N LYS A 125 11.38 7.32 0.55
CA LYS A 125 11.37 7.36 -0.92
C LYS A 125 12.75 7.69 -1.47
N GLU A 126 13.42 8.70 -0.91
CA GLU A 126 14.79 9.06 -1.29
C GLU A 126 15.78 7.89 -1.10
N LYS A 127 15.61 7.11 -0.02
CA LYS A 127 16.43 5.93 0.24
C LYS A 127 16.15 4.79 -0.73
N THR A 128 14.87 4.50 -1.01
CA THR A 128 14.49 3.47 -2.00
C THR A 128 15.01 3.84 -3.39
N GLU A 129 14.96 5.12 -3.74
CA GLU A 129 15.36 5.65 -5.04
C GLU A 129 16.85 6.05 -5.11
N GLN A 130 17.66 5.81 -4.07
CA GLN A 130 19.03 6.37 -3.99
C GLN A 130 19.95 5.93 -5.15
N ASN A 131 19.66 4.78 -5.74
CA ASN A 131 20.42 4.19 -6.86
C ASN A 131 19.66 4.30 -8.20
N ILE A 132 18.58 5.07 -8.24
CA ILE A 132 17.82 5.33 -9.47
C ILE A 132 18.37 6.59 -10.13
N ASP A 133 18.68 6.49 -11.42
CA ASP A 133 18.93 7.66 -12.26
C ASP A 133 17.61 8.41 -12.47
N LYS A 134 17.35 9.41 -11.61
CA LYS A 134 16.10 10.18 -11.63
C LYS A 134 15.84 10.89 -12.97
N PRO A 135 16.85 11.52 -13.62
CA PRO A 135 16.69 12.00 -14.99
C PRO A 135 16.22 10.93 -15.99
N LEU A 136 16.80 9.74 -15.94
CA LEU A 136 16.39 8.63 -16.81
C LEU A 136 14.97 8.14 -16.48
N ALA A 137 14.65 7.94 -15.20
CA ALA A 137 13.31 7.54 -14.76
C ALA A 137 12.25 8.52 -15.28
N LYS A 138 12.48 9.83 -15.12
CA LYS A 138 11.59 10.87 -15.65
C LYS A 138 11.45 10.82 -17.17
N THR A 139 12.53 10.49 -17.88
CA THR A 139 12.50 10.33 -19.34
C THR A 139 11.64 9.13 -19.73
N LEU A 140 11.80 8.00 -19.04
CA LEU A 140 11.00 6.79 -19.27
C LEU A 140 9.52 7.03 -18.95
N ASP A 141 9.20 7.75 -17.88
CA ASP A 141 7.81 8.14 -17.55
C ASP A 141 7.19 9.00 -18.65
N SER A 142 7.96 9.96 -19.20
CA SER A 142 7.49 10.80 -20.30
C SER A 142 7.22 9.98 -21.56
N ILE A 143 8.13 9.06 -21.92
CA ILE A 143 7.96 8.17 -23.08
C ILE A 143 6.73 7.29 -22.91
N TYR A 144 6.55 6.68 -21.73
CA TYR A 144 5.41 5.84 -21.43
C TYR A 144 4.09 6.63 -21.55
N ASN A 145 4.00 7.79 -20.92
CA ASN A 145 2.79 8.61 -20.93
C ASN A 145 2.44 9.08 -22.35
N GLU A 146 3.43 9.48 -23.14
CA GLU A 146 3.25 9.89 -24.54
C GLU A 146 2.76 8.71 -25.40
N ASP A 147 3.38 7.54 -25.30
CA ASP A 147 2.96 6.33 -26.01
C ASP A 147 1.52 5.94 -25.65
N GLN A 148 1.19 5.90 -24.35
CA GLN A 148 -0.15 5.52 -23.88
C GLN A 148 -1.22 6.54 -24.33
N LEU A 149 -0.91 7.83 -24.34
CA LEU A 149 -1.82 8.88 -24.81
C LEU A 149 -2.26 8.62 -26.26
N TYR A 150 -1.31 8.34 -27.16
CA TYR A 150 -1.64 8.11 -28.57
C TYR A 150 -2.41 6.80 -28.79
N ARG A 151 -2.18 5.76 -27.95
CA ARG A 151 -2.96 4.50 -27.99
C ARG A 151 -4.39 4.68 -27.51
N LEU A 152 -4.62 5.49 -26.48
CA LEU A 152 -5.97 5.84 -26.03
C LEU A 152 -6.73 6.65 -27.09
N GLN A 153 -6.04 7.52 -27.82
CA GLN A 153 -6.63 8.25 -28.95
C GLN A 153 -7.03 7.31 -30.10
N LEU A 154 -6.26 6.25 -30.39
CA LEU A 154 -6.64 5.26 -31.40
C LEU A 154 -8.00 4.62 -31.12
N ASP A 155 -8.24 4.17 -29.88
CA ASP A 155 -9.53 3.59 -29.48
C ASP A 155 -10.69 4.59 -29.71
N THR A 156 -10.46 5.86 -29.37
CA THR A 156 -11.44 6.94 -29.59
C THR A 156 -11.70 7.19 -31.07
N ILE A 157 -10.66 7.22 -31.90
CA ILE A 157 -10.75 7.40 -33.36
C ILE A 157 -11.44 6.21 -34.00
N GLU A 158 -11.16 4.99 -33.54
CA GLU A 158 -11.73 3.75 -34.08
C GLU A 158 -13.23 3.70 -33.81
N LYS A 159 -13.65 4.02 -32.59
CA LYS A 159 -15.07 4.12 -32.23
C LYS A 159 -15.83 5.15 -33.08
N LYS A 160 -15.17 6.25 -33.48
CA LYS A 160 -15.80 7.35 -34.22
C LYS A 160 -15.83 7.14 -35.73
N TYR A 161 -14.75 6.61 -36.32
CA TYR A 161 -14.58 6.57 -37.78
C TYR A 161 -14.46 5.14 -38.34
N GLY A 162 -14.36 4.14 -37.48
CA GLY A 162 -14.14 2.75 -37.85
C GLY A 162 -12.66 2.40 -38.06
N ARG A 163 -12.35 1.11 -37.87
CA ARG A 163 -10.99 0.56 -37.85
C ARG A 163 -10.16 0.82 -39.12
N ASN A 164 -10.83 0.98 -40.26
CA ASN A 164 -10.19 1.18 -41.58
C ASN A 164 -10.15 2.66 -42.02
N ALA A 165 -10.48 3.60 -41.14
CA ALA A 165 -10.49 5.03 -41.46
C ALA A 165 -9.09 5.58 -41.78
N LYS A 166 -9.03 6.65 -42.57
CA LYS A 166 -7.78 7.38 -42.85
C LYS A 166 -7.14 7.92 -41.55
N GLN A 167 -7.97 8.34 -40.62
CA GLN A 167 -7.61 8.90 -39.32
C GLN A 167 -6.85 7.87 -38.46
N ILE A 168 -7.23 6.59 -38.52
CA ILE A 168 -6.49 5.51 -37.84
C ILE A 168 -5.11 5.34 -38.46
N ARG A 169 -5.02 5.30 -39.80
CA ARG A 169 -3.73 5.19 -40.49
C ARG A 169 -2.80 6.37 -40.23
N ASP A 170 -3.35 7.57 -40.12
CA ASP A 170 -2.55 8.77 -39.82
C ASP A 170 -2.10 8.79 -38.36
N GLN A 171 -2.93 8.33 -37.42
CA GLN A 171 -2.54 8.20 -36.01
C GLN A 171 -1.40 7.18 -35.80
N TRP A 172 -1.42 6.05 -36.52
CA TRP A 172 -0.33 5.06 -36.46
C TRP A 172 1.03 5.64 -36.88
N LYS A 173 1.06 6.61 -37.80
CA LYS A 173 2.32 7.29 -38.19
C LYS A 173 2.89 8.16 -37.08
N ILE A 174 2.07 8.60 -36.13
CA ILE A 174 2.49 9.38 -34.96
C ILE A 174 3.09 8.44 -33.89
N ILE A 175 2.51 7.24 -33.74
CA ILE A 175 2.95 6.24 -32.76
C ILE A 175 4.29 5.60 -33.12
N GLY A 176 4.60 5.49 -34.42
CA GLY A 176 5.81 4.83 -34.94
C GLY A 176 5.53 3.50 -35.59
#